data_AF-A0A401Q1S8-F1
#
_entry.id   AF-A0A401Q1S8-F1
#
_cell.length_a   1.000
_cell.length_b   1.000
_cell.length_c   1.000
_cell.angle_alpha   90.00
_cell.angle_beta   90.00
_cell.angle_gamma   90.00
#
_symmetry.space_group_name_H-M   'P 1'
#
loop_
_entity.id
_entity.type
_entity.pdbx_description
1 polymer ?
#
loop_
_entity_poly.entity_id
_entity_poly.type
_entity_poly.pdbx_seq_one_letter_code
_entity_poly.pdbx_strand_id
1 'polypeptide(L)'
;KQNQLLTQDGFMMYLLSPDGDVFNPNHDQVYQDMTQPLSHYFISSSHNTYLMEDQLGGPSSTEAYIRALLRGCRCVELDCWEGPNGEPIIYHGYTLTSKILFKDVITTIRDYAFTVSQWA
;
A
#
# COMPACT_ATOMS: atom_id res chain seq x y z
N LYS A 1 49.52 -2.69 12.46
CA LYS A 1 48.62 -3.53 11.65
C LYS A 1 47.37 -3.77 12.46
N GLN A 2 46.19 -3.33 12.00
CA GLN A 2 44.94 -3.74 12.61
C GLN A 2 44.73 -5.23 12.30
N ASN A 3 44.56 -6.06 13.33
CA ASN A 3 44.22 -7.46 13.15
C ASN A 3 42.76 -7.56 12.70
N GLN A 4 42.49 -8.28 11.61
CA GLN A 4 41.15 -8.52 11.09
C GLN A 4 40.43 -9.57 11.96
N LEU A 5 40.06 -9.18 13.17
CA LEU A 5 39.36 -10.04 14.14
C LEU A 5 38.05 -9.38 14.56
N LEU A 6 37.01 -10.19 14.74
CA LEU A 6 35.72 -9.77 15.24
C LEU A 6 35.59 -10.16 16.71
N THR A 7 35.24 -9.23 17.58
CA THR A 7 34.93 -9.55 18.99
C THR A 7 33.56 -10.22 19.09
N GLN A 8 33.22 -10.78 20.25
CA GLN A 8 31.87 -11.29 20.51
C GLN A 8 30.81 -10.20 20.28
N ASP A 9 31.05 -8.97 20.75
CA ASP A 9 30.15 -7.85 20.52
C ASP A 9 30.03 -7.51 19.04
N GLY A 10 31.13 -7.54 18.29
CA GLY A 10 31.12 -7.33 16.84
C GLY A 10 30.33 -8.42 16.10
N PHE A 11 30.41 -9.66 16.56
CA PHE A 11 29.61 -10.76 16.01
C PHE A 11 28.12 -10.60 16.32
N MET A 12 27.78 -10.19 17.54
CA MET A 12 26.39 -9.89 17.91
C MET A 12 25.84 -8.71 17.10
N MET A 13 26.64 -7.66 16.89
CA MET A 13 26.26 -6.52 16.05
C MET A 13 26.00 -6.94 14.61
N TYR A 14 26.80 -7.85 14.04
CA TYR A 14 26.56 -8.41 12.71
C TYR A 14 25.27 -9.22 12.66
N LEU A 15 25.04 -10.12 13.61
CA LEU A 15 23.81 -10.93 13.64
C LEU A 15 22.53 -10.08 13.80
N LEU A 16 22.64 -8.90 14.39
CA LEU A 16 21.54 -7.95 14.56
C LEU A 16 21.54 -6.83 13.51
N SER A 17 22.48 -6.85 12.55
CA SER A 17 22.52 -5.89 11.44
C SER A 17 21.61 -6.36 10.29
N PRO A 18 21.36 -5.50 9.29
CA PRO A 18 20.65 -5.91 8.06
C PRO A 18 21.32 -7.09 7.33
N ASP A 19 22.64 -7.27 7.47
CA ASP A 19 23.36 -8.40 6.87
C ASP A 19 23.09 -9.73 7.57
N GLY A 20 22.70 -9.69 8.85
CA GLY A 20 22.29 -10.85 9.65
C GLY A 20 20.79 -11.12 9.63
N ASP A 21 19.99 -10.28 8.98
CA ASP A 21 18.53 -10.40 8.94
C ASP A 21 18.08 -11.67 8.19
N VAL A 22 16.98 -12.25 8.65
CA VAL A 22 16.33 -13.37 7.95
C VAL A 22 15.71 -12.91 6.63
N PHE A 23 15.33 -11.63 6.53
CA PHE A 23 14.95 -11.01 5.28
C PHE A 23 16.21 -10.62 4.50
N ASN A 24 16.38 -11.21 3.31
CA ASN A 24 17.53 -10.93 2.46
C ASN A 24 17.56 -9.43 2.06
N PRO A 25 18.56 -8.64 2.49
CA PRO A 25 18.61 -7.21 2.20
C PRO A 25 18.75 -6.90 0.71
N ASN A 26 19.23 -7.84 -0.10
CA ASN A 26 19.29 -7.68 -1.56
C ASN A 26 17.90 -7.65 -2.21
N HIS A 27 16.86 -8.09 -1.51
CA HIS A 27 15.47 -8.07 -1.98
C HIS A 27 14.66 -6.87 -1.43
N ASP A 28 15.31 -5.96 -0.69
CA ASP A 28 14.69 -4.73 -0.16
C ASP A 28 14.59 -3.61 -1.21
N GLN A 29 15.17 -3.83 -2.39
CA GLN A 29 15.06 -2.94 -3.56
C GLN A 29 14.54 -3.73 -4.75
N VAL A 30 14.09 -3.04 -5.80
CA VAL A 30 13.65 -3.70 -7.05
C VAL A 30 14.82 -4.46 -7.66
N TYR A 31 14.71 -5.80 -7.71
CA TYR A 31 15.75 -6.71 -8.23
C TYR A 31 15.27 -7.60 -9.37
N GLN A 32 13.96 -7.61 -9.64
CA GLN A 32 13.34 -8.43 -10.68
C GLN A 32 13.32 -7.70 -12.03
N ASP A 33 13.13 -8.46 -13.10
CA ASP A 33 12.89 -7.89 -14.43
C ASP A 33 11.51 -7.22 -14.46
N MET A 34 11.49 -5.88 -14.48
CA MET A 34 10.27 -5.06 -14.50
C MET A 34 9.82 -4.70 -15.92
N THR A 35 10.31 -5.40 -16.95
CA THR A 35 10.01 -5.10 -18.36
C THR A 35 9.02 -6.07 -19.00
N GLN A 36 8.63 -7.15 -18.31
CA GLN A 36 7.64 -8.11 -18.79
C GLN A 36 6.20 -7.54 -18.74
N PRO A 37 5.23 -8.17 -19.44
CA PRO A 37 3.83 -7.78 -19.35
C PRO A 37 3.26 -7.85 -17.93
N LEU A 38 2.28 -7.00 -17.61
CA LEU A 38 1.67 -6.91 -16.28
C LEU A 38 1.15 -8.26 -15.75
N SER A 39 0.66 -9.13 -16.63
CA SER A 39 0.15 -10.46 -16.27
C SER A 39 1.20 -11.43 -15.72
N HIS A 40 2.48 -11.05 -15.72
CA HIS A 40 3.58 -11.88 -15.19
C HIS A 40 3.93 -11.55 -13.74
N TYR A 41 3.29 -10.54 -13.13
CA TYR A 41 3.57 -10.13 -11.76
C TYR A 41 2.38 -10.38 -10.85
N PHE A 42 2.66 -10.66 -9.58
CA PHE A 42 1.67 -10.50 -8.53
C PHE A 42 1.51 -9.02 -8.21
N ILE A 43 0.27 -8.53 -8.23
CA ILE A 43 -0.06 -7.15 -7.95
C ILE A 43 -0.66 -7.08 -6.54
N SER A 44 -0.12 -6.20 -5.69
CA SER A 44 -0.73 -5.90 -4.40
C SER A 44 -2.02 -5.15 -4.64
N SER A 45 -3.15 -5.78 -4.30
CA SER A 45 -4.50 -5.31 -4.62
C SER A 45 -5.35 -5.27 -3.35
N SER A 46 -6.20 -4.26 -3.22
CA SER A 46 -7.19 -4.18 -2.16
C SER A 46 -8.61 -4.26 -2.70
N HIS A 47 -9.53 -4.66 -1.84
CA HIS A 47 -10.95 -4.82 -2.15
C HIS A 47 -11.75 -3.86 -1.26
N ASN A 48 -12.75 -3.20 -1.83
CA ASN A 48 -13.53 -2.14 -1.22
C ASN A 48 -12.63 -1.17 -0.43
N THR A 49 -11.63 -0.62 -1.11
CA THR A 49 -10.49 0.09 -0.50
C THR A 49 -10.92 1.25 0.39
N TYR A 50 -12.09 1.84 0.12
CA TYR A 50 -12.65 2.93 0.90
C TYR A 50 -13.10 2.53 2.31
N LEU A 51 -13.37 1.25 2.59
CA LEU A 51 -13.85 0.77 3.88
C LEU A 51 -12.73 0.67 4.91
N MET A 52 -12.98 1.19 6.10
CA MET A 52 -12.05 1.12 7.24
C MET A 52 -12.32 -0.09 8.14
N GLU A 53 -13.54 -0.65 8.09
CA GLU A 53 -14.01 -1.72 8.97
C GLU A 53 -14.88 -2.73 8.18
N ASP A 54 -16.07 -3.06 8.69
CA ASP A 54 -16.95 -4.07 8.11
C ASP A 54 -17.70 -3.59 6.85
N GLN A 55 -18.28 -4.55 6.14
CA GLN A 55 -18.97 -4.33 4.87
C GLN A 55 -20.39 -3.77 5.02
N LEU A 56 -20.98 -3.74 6.21
CA LEU A 56 -22.41 -3.45 6.38
C LEU A 56 -22.67 -2.07 7.00
N GLY A 57 -21.89 -1.67 7.99
CA GLY A 57 -22.06 -0.40 8.72
C GLY A 57 -20.76 0.34 9.00
N GLY A 58 -19.62 -0.20 8.57
CA GLY A 58 -18.30 0.39 8.78
C GLY A 58 -18.13 1.76 8.09
N PRO A 59 -17.22 2.60 8.59
CA PRO A 59 -16.95 3.89 7.98
C PRO A 59 -16.15 3.74 6.68
N SER A 60 -16.51 4.52 5.67
CA SER A 60 -15.69 4.82 4.49
C SER A 60 -14.82 6.05 4.72
N SER A 61 -13.58 6.04 4.25
CA SER A 61 -12.65 7.16 4.40
C SER A 61 -11.60 7.22 3.29
N THR A 62 -11.17 8.43 2.93
CA THR A 62 -9.98 8.62 2.08
C THR A 62 -8.71 8.08 2.74
N GLU A 63 -8.65 8.07 4.07
CA GLU A 63 -7.55 7.48 4.86
C GLU A 63 -7.33 5.99 4.54
N ALA A 64 -8.38 5.26 4.16
CA ALA A 64 -8.25 3.86 3.77
C ALA A 64 -7.39 3.70 2.51
N TYR A 65 -7.55 4.61 1.53
CA TYR A 65 -6.69 4.69 0.35
C TYR A 65 -5.26 5.09 0.69
N ILE A 66 -5.08 6.07 1.58
CA ILE A 66 -3.74 6.49 2.04
C ILE A 66 -2.99 5.29 2.62
N ARG A 67 -3.62 4.55 3.53
CA ARG A 67 -3.02 3.37 4.16
C ARG A 67 -2.72 2.26 3.17
N ALA A 68 -3.63 1.99 2.24
CA ALA A 68 -3.40 1.00 1.21
C ALA A 68 -2.19 1.38 0.34
N LEU A 69 -2.13 2.63 -0.15
CA LEU A 69 -1.07 3.12 -1.01
C LEU A 69 0.29 3.16 -0.29
N LEU A 70 0.33 3.63 0.97
CA LEU A 70 1.56 3.65 1.78
C LEU A 70 2.05 2.24 2.17
N ARG A 71 1.18 1.22 2.12
CA ARG A 71 1.55 -0.19 2.24
C ARG A 71 1.93 -0.85 0.91
N GLY A 72 2.05 -0.06 -0.16
CA GLY A 72 2.47 -0.54 -1.48
C GLY A 72 1.35 -1.14 -2.33
N CYS A 73 0.07 -1.01 -1.94
CA CYS A 73 -1.04 -1.43 -2.79
C CYS A 73 -1.02 -0.66 -4.12
N ARG A 74 -1.25 -1.36 -5.24
CA ARG A 74 -1.22 -0.84 -6.62
C ARG A 74 -2.59 -0.88 -7.29
N CYS A 75 -3.44 -1.83 -6.93
CA CYS A 75 -4.82 -1.90 -7.41
C CYS A 75 -5.78 -1.53 -6.28
N VAL A 76 -6.58 -0.48 -6.48
CA VAL A 76 -7.57 0.01 -5.53
C VAL A 76 -8.95 0.03 -6.17
N GLU A 77 -9.98 -0.20 -5.36
CA GLU A 77 -11.38 -0.34 -5.78
C GLU A 77 -12.19 0.89 -5.36
N LEU A 78 -13.00 1.42 -6.29
CA LEU A 78 -13.84 2.60 -6.12
C LEU A 78 -15.28 2.27 -6.53
N ASP A 79 -16.15 2.01 -5.55
CA ASP A 79 -17.58 1.80 -5.80
C ASP A 79 -18.30 3.12 -5.98
N CYS A 80 -18.45 3.54 -7.24
CA CYS A 80 -18.99 4.85 -7.58
C CYS A 80 -20.52 4.84 -7.65
N TRP A 81 -21.15 5.78 -6.96
CA TRP A 81 -22.61 5.97 -6.95
C TRP A 81 -22.98 7.43 -7.18
N GLU A 82 -24.20 7.66 -7.67
CA GLU A 82 -24.77 9.01 -7.76
C GLU A 82 -24.93 9.60 -6.36
N GLY A 83 -24.38 10.80 -6.14
CA GLY A 83 -24.54 11.54 -4.91
C GLY A 83 -25.40 12.79 -5.08
N PRO A 84 -25.63 13.53 -3.98
CA PRO A 84 -26.42 14.75 -4.00
C PRO A 84 -25.82 15.80 -4.95
N ASN A 85 -26.68 16.62 -5.56
CA ASN A 85 -26.29 17.72 -6.45
C ASN A 85 -25.46 17.28 -7.68
N GLY A 86 -25.52 16.00 -8.06
CA GLY A 86 -24.79 15.45 -9.20
C GLY A 86 -23.31 15.15 -8.91
N GLU A 87 -22.85 15.29 -7.67
CA GLU A 87 -21.48 14.94 -7.27
C GLU A 87 -21.39 13.44 -6.97
N PRO A 88 -20.51 12.67 -7.65
CA PRO A 88 -20.36 11.24 -7.40
C PRO A 88 -19.76 10.96 -6.02
N ILE A 89 -20.28 9.93 -5.37
CA ILE A 89 -19.85 9.44 -4.06
C ILE A 89 -19.32 8.01 -4.15
N ILE A 90 -18.58 7.60 -3.13
CA ILE A 90 -18.09 6.22 -2.95
C ILE A 90 -18.60 5.67 -1.62
N TYR A 91 -19.19 4.47 -1.68
CA TYR A 91 -19.58 3.65 -0.53
C TYR A 91 -19.98 2.24 -0.99
N HIS A 92 -20.18 1.33 -0.03
CA HIS A 92 -20.66 0.00 -0.35
C HIS A 92 -22.16 -0.01 -0.57
N GLY A 93 -22.57 -0.20 -1.84
CA GLY A 93 -23.96 -0.13 -2.28
C GLY A 93 -24.91 -1.00 -1.45
N TYR A 94 -26.13 -0.50 -1.24
CA TYR A 94 -27.18 -1.20 -0.49
C TYR A 94 -26.85 -1.52 0.98
N THR A 95 -25.86 -0.84 1.56
CA THR A 95 -25.49 -0.98 2.98
C THR A 95 -25.58 0.35 3.74
N LEU A 96 -25.22 0.33 5.03
CA LEU A 96 -25.18 1.48 5.93
C LEU A 96 -23.79 2.10 6.06
N THR A 97 -22.81 1.65 5.27
CA THR A 97 -21.45 2.23 5.30
C THR A 97 -21.50 3.73 5.00
N SER A 98 -20.64 4.51 5.65
CA SER A 98 -20.60 5.96 5.39
C SER A 98 -20.13 6.26 3.96
N LYS A 99 -20.36 7.49 3.49
CA LYS A 99 -20.10 7.91 2.12
C LYS A 99 -18.99 8.94 2.08
N ILE A 100 -18.15 8.88 1.06
CA ILE A 100 -17.10 9.87 0.78
C ILE A 100 -17.25 10.39 -0.65
N LEU A 101 -16.73 11.58 -0.93
CA LEU A 101 -16.77 12.15 -2.27
C LEU A 101 -15.75 11.46 -3.17
N PHE A 102 -16.17 11.12 -4.40
CA PHE A 102 -15.26 10.58 -5.42
C PHE A 102 -14.10 11.54 -5.70
N LYS A 103 -14.38 12.85 -5.76
CA LYS A 103 -13.37 13.89 -5.97
C LYS A 103 -12.27 13.86 -4.90
N ASP A 104 -12.64 13.66 -3.64
CA ASP A 104 -11.68 13.61 -2.54
C ASP A 104 -10.82 12.35 -2.66
N VAL A 105 -11.43 11.21 -3.03
CA VAL A 105 -10.70 9.96 -3.27
C VAL A 105 -9.69 10.08 -4.41
N ILE A 106 -10.05 10.65 -5.57
CA ILE A 106 -9.10 10.84 -6.68
C ILE A 106 -7.99 11.82 -6.31
N THR A 107 -8.31 12.87 -5.54
CA THR A 107 -7.31 13.82 -5.01
C THR A 107 -6.32 13.10 -4.10
N THR A 108 -6.81 12.25 -3.19
CA THR A 108 -5.99 11.42 -2.32
C THR A 108 -5.13 10.42 -3.12
N ILE A 109 -5.70 9.72 -4.10
CA ILE A 109 -4.94 8.78 -4.93
C ILE A 109 -3.82 9.52 -5.67
N ARG A 110 -4.11 10.69 -6.27
CA ARG A 110 -3.09 11.52 -6.94
C ARG A 110 -1.91 11.84 -6.02
N ASP A 111 -2.19 12.21 -4.76
CA ASP A 111 -1.16 12.67 -3.82
C ASP A 111 -0.30 11.52 -3.26
N TYR A 112 -0.85 10.30 -3.18
CA TYR A 112 -0.19 9.16 -2.53
C TYR A 112 0.17 7.99 -3.46
N ALA A 113 -0.30 7.98 -4.71
CA ALA A 113 -0.15 6.85 -5.64
C ALA A 113 1.30 6.36 -5.73
N PHE A 114 2.26 7.29 -5.72
CA PHE A 114 3.67 6.95 -5.96
C PHE A 114 4.61 7.27 -4.79
N THR A 115 4.08 7.43 -3.57
CA THR A 115 4.91 7.77 -2.40
C THR A 115 5.92 6.67 -2.05
N VAL A 116 5.54 5.40 -2.18
CA VAL A 116 6.37 4.24 -1.78
C VAL A 116 6.77 3.34 -2.94
N SER A 117 6.25 3.58 -4.14
CA SER A 117 6.56 2.82 -5.35
C SER A 117 6.31 3.68 -6.59
N GLN A 118 7.23 3.64 -7.55
CA GLN A 118 7.08 4.36 -8.83
C GLN A 118 6.21 3.60 -9.86
N TRP A 119 5.82 2.37 -9.54
CA TRP A 119 5.12 1.49 -10.46
C TRP A 119 3.60 1.65 -10.35
N ALA A 120 2.95 1.61 -11.52
CA ALA A 120 1.50 1.57 -11.69
C ALA A 120 1.01 0.13 -11.80
#